data_AF-A0A166C946-F1
#
_entry.id   AF-A0A166C946-F1
#
_cell.length_a   1.000
_cell.length_b   1.000
_cell.length_c   1.000
_cell.angle_alpha   90.00
_cell.angle_beta   90.00
_cell.angle_gamma   90.00
#
_symmetry.space_group_name_H-M   'P 1'
#
loop_
_entity.id
_entity.type
_entity.pdbx_description
1 polymer ?
#
loop_
_entity_poly.entity_id
_entity_poly.type
_entity_poly.pdbx_seq_one_letter_code
_entity_poly.pdbx_strand_id
1 'polypeptide(L)'
;MKKIDTSHYTKYGKDIYINKSERGWVILIMPENIRVDNYRIGAHLHFQSQKSHLPIKYNKIGEVGLIIEIDIEKYQGIEPKILKKELMGDIND
;
A
#
# COMPACT_ATOMS: atom_id res chain seq x y z
N MET A 1 4.82 -18.11 19.53
CA MET A 1 4.68 -17.61 18.14
C MET A 1 4.08 -16.21 18.21
N LYS A 2 4.70 -15.21 17.58
CA LYS A 2 4.09 -13.86 17.50
C LYS A 2 2.88 -13.93 16.56
N LYS A 3 1.77 -13.30 16.95
CA LYS A 3 0.51 -13.30 16.22
C LYS A 3 0.67 -12.41 14.98
N ILE A 4 0.66 -13.01 13.80
CA ILE A 4 0.60 -12.30 12.53
C ILE A 4 -0.87 -12.33 12.12
N ASP A 5 -1.44 -11.15 11.89
CA ASP A 5 -2.78 -11.03 11.34
C ASP A 5 -2.64 -10.86 9.82
N THR A 6 -3.19 -11.82 9.07
CA THR A 6 -3.10 -11.88 7.62
C THR A 6 -4.51 -11.90 7.06
N SER A 7 -4.78 -10.99 6.13
CA SER A 7 -5.99 -11.03 5.31
C SER A 7 -5.61 -10.94 3.83
N HIS A 8 -6.44 -11.57 2.99
CA HIS A 8 -6.31 -11.57 1.54
C HIS A 8 -7.70 -11.44 0.94
N TYR A 9 -7.81 -10.63 -0.10
CA TYR A 9 -9.00 -10.56 -0.93
C TYR A 9 -8.63 -10.21 -2.36
N THR A 10 -9.56 -10.51 -3.27
CA THR A 10 -9.42 -10.24 -4.69
C THR A 10 -10.50 -9.25 -5.13
N LYS A 11 -10.14 -8.27 -5.96
CA LYS A 11 -11.09 -7.27 -6.48
C LYS A 11 -10.63 -6.72 -7.82
N TYR A 12 -11.51 -6.69 -8.82
CA TYR A 12 -11.20 -6.28 -10.21
C TYR A 12 -9.87 -6.86 -10.76
N GLY A 13 -9.64 -8.16 -10.53
CA GLY A 13 -8.43 -8.83 -11.00
C GLY A 13 -7.14 -8.47 -10.24
N LYS A 14 -7.25 -7.78 -9.09
CA LYS A 14 -6.14 -7.51 -8.17
C LYS A 14 -6.20 -8.45 -6.98
N ASP A 15 -5.06 -8.96 -6.55
CA ASP A 15 -4.92 -9.65 -5.27
C ASP A 15 -4.27 -8.71 -4.25
N ILE A 16 -4.96 -8.49 -3.13
CA ILE A 16 -4.53 -7.61 -2.06
C ILE A 16 -4.23 -8.45 -0.83
N TYR A 17 -2.98 -8.44 -0.39
CA TYR A 17 -2.52 -9.12 0.82
C TYR A 17 -2.18 -8.09 1.89
N ILE A 18 -2.77 -8.24 3.07
CA ILE A 18 -2.51 -7.36 4.21
C ILE A 18 -1.94 -8.21 5.33
N ASN A 19 -0.72 -7.90 5.75
CA ASN A 19 -0.08 -8.55 6.90
C ASN A 19 0.24 -7.53 7.97
N LYS A 20 -0.11 -7.83 9.22
CA LYS A 20 0.17 -7.00 10.39
C LYS A 20 0.85 -7.82 11.48
N SER A 21 1.83 -7.20 12.13
CA SER A 21 2.53 -7.74 13.29
C SER A 21 2.82 -6.63 14.31
N GLU A 22 3.40 -6.99 15.44
CA GLU A 22 3.93 -6.03 16.42
C GLU A 22 4.99 -5.07 15.83
N ARG A 23 5.67 -5.47 14.76
CA ARG A 23 6.75 -4.68 14.13
C ARG A 23 6.27 -3.72 13.06
N GLY A 24 4.99 -3.73 12.71
CA GLY A 24 4.45 -2.96 11.59
C GLY A 24 3.52 -3.78 10.71
N TRP A 25 3.21 -3.23 9.54
CA TRP A 25 2.27 -3.79 8.59
C TRP A 25 2.77 -3.65 7.15
N VAL A 26 2.19 -4.46 6.25
CA VAL A 26 2.37 -4.37 4.81
C VAL A 26 1.06 -4.63 4.09
N ILE A 27 0.85 -3.88 3.02
CA ILE A 27 -0.17 -4.13 1.99
C ILE A 27 0.59 -4.41 0.69
N LEU A 28 0.34 -5.57 0.08
CA LEU A 28 0.92 -5.98 -1.20
C LEU A 28 -0.21 -6.17 -2.21
N ILE A 29 -0.04 -5.59 -3.40
CA ILE A 29 -1.03 -5.61 -4.48
C ILE A 29 -0.39 -6.25 -5.71
N MET A 30 -1.02 -7.31 -6.20
CA MET A 30 -0.59 -8.09 -7.37
C MET A 30 -1.63 -7.93 -8.51
N PRO A 31 -1.23 -8.06 -9.79
CA PRO A 31 0.10 -8.43 -10.28
C PRO A 31 1.12 -7.28 -10.37
N GLU A 32 0.72 -6.03 -10.13
CA GLU A 32 1.59 -4.85 -10.26
C GLU A 32 2.75 -4.80 -9.26
N ASN A 33 2.74 -5.70 -8.27
CA ASN A 33 3.76 -5.83 -7.23
C ASN A 33 4.02 -4.49 -6.53
N ILE A 34 2.92 -3.82 -6.18
CA ILE A 34 2.91 -2.57 -5.41
C ILE A 34 2.90 -2.94 -3.94
N ARG A 35 3.84 -2.42 -3.19
CA ARG A 35 3.97 -2.71 -1.76
C ARG A 35 3.98 -1.42 -0.96
N VAL A 36 3.16 -1.36 0.08
CA VAL A 36 3.20 -0.29 1.08
C VAL A 36 3.46 -0.92 2.43
N ASP A 37 4.52 -0.49 3.14
CA ASP A 37 4.84 -1.02 4.46
C ASP A 37 5.49 0.00 5.38
N ASN A 38 5.60 -0.35 6.67
CA ASN A 38 6.26 0.48 7.67
C ASN A 38 7.16 -0.32 8.63
N TYR A 39 7.73 -1.45 8.18
CA TYR A 39 8.45 -2.36 9.08
C TYR A 39 9.80 -1.84 9.60
N ARG A 40 10.50 -1.00 8.82
CA ARG A 40 11.87 -0.54 9.13
C ARG A 40 11.97 0.96 9.35
N ILE A 41 11.22 1.72 8.56
CA ILE A 41 11.18 3.18 8.57
C ILE A 41 9.72 3.60 8.60
N GLY A 42 9.45 4.91 8.62
CA GLY A 42 8.09 5.43 8.41
C GLY A 42 7.44 4.80 7.16
N ALA A 43 6.11 4.84 7.09
CA ALA A 43 5.40 4.22 5.99
C ALA A 43 5.91 4.69 4.63
N HIS A 44 6.12 3.74 3.73
CA HIS A 44 6.69 3.99 2.41
C HIS A 44 6.11 3.04 1.37
N LEU A 45 6.12 3.52 0.13
CA LEU A 45 5.60 2.87 -1.06
C LEU A 45 6.76 2.36 -1.91
N HIS A 46 6.63 1.13 -2.38
CA HIS A 46 7.53 0.47 -3.33
C HIS A 46 6.73 0.15 -4.60
N PHE A 47 7.29 0.52 -5.74
CA PHE A 47 6.88 0.02 -7.04
C PHE A 47 7.99 -0.90 -7.56
N GLN A 48 7.65 -2.04 -8.17
CA GLN A 48 8.65 -2.98 -8.68
C GLN A 48 9.67 -2.33 -9.65
N SER A 49 9.23 -1.31 -10.40
CA SER A 49 10.09 -0.55 -11.33
C SER A 49 11.02 0.45 -10.65
N GLN A 50 10.92 0.67 -9.34
CA GLN A 50 11.68 1.69 -8.60
C GLN A 50 12.34 1.08 -7.36
N LYS A 51 13.67 1.22 -7.27
CA LYS A 51 14.45 0.81 -6.08
C LYS A 51 14.28 1.76 -4.89
N SER A 52 13.52 2.85 -5.04
CA SER A 52 13.39 3.90 -4.04
C SER A 52 12.25 3.63 -3.06
N HIS A 53 12.55 3.71 -1.76
CA HIS A 53 11.52 3.84 -0.73
C HIS A 53 10.89 5.24 -0.85
N LEU A 54 9.65 5.31 -1.33
CA LEU A 54 8.94 6.56 -1.44
C LEU A 54 8.19 6.81 -0.13
N PRO A 55 8.61 7.77 0.71
CA PRO A 55 7.88 8.07 1.94
C PRO A 55 6.45 8.49 1.60
N ILE A 56 5.47 8.02 2.36
CA ILE A 56 4.07 8.39 2.22
C ILE A 56 3.60 9.19 3.43
N LYS A 57 2.55 9.97 3.25
CA LYS A 57 1.98 10.84 4.28
C LYS A 57 1.31 10.07 5.43
N TYR A 58 0.79 8.88 5.15
CA TYR A 58 -0.06 8.12 6.06
C TYR A 58 0.71 6.96 6.71
N ASN A 59 0.58 6.82 8.03
CA ASN A 59 1.29 5.77 8.79
C ASN A 59 0.35 4.70 9.36
N LYS A 60 -0.97 4.89 9.26
CA LYS A 60 -1.96 3.93 9.74
C LYS A 60 -2.44 3.06 8.58
N ILE A 61 -2.44 1.75 8.80
CA ILE A 61 -2.89 0.76 7.82
C ILE A 61 -4.32 1.01 7.29
N GLY A 62 -5.23 1.51 8.14
CA GLY A 62 -6.61 1.80 7.74
C GLY A 62 -6.72 2.98 6.78
N GLU A 63 -5.90 4.01 6.95
CA GLU A 63 -5.88 5.17 6.04
C GLU A 63 -5.32 4.76 4.68
N VAL A 64 -4.22 4.01 4.68
CA VAL A 64 -3.58 3.50 3.46
C VAL A 64 -4.48 2.50 2.74
N GLY A 65 -5.10 1.58 3.50
CA GLY A 65 -6.05 0.61 2.96
C GLY A 65 -7.26 1.26 2.30
N LEU A 66 -7.83 2.31 2.92
CA LEU A 66 -8.94 3.06 2.34
C LEU A 66 -8.55 3.74 1.02
N ILE A 67 -7.38 4.38 0.95
CA ILE A 67 -6.88 5.02 -0.28
C ILE A 67 -6.71 3.99 -1.40
N ILE A 68 -6.10 2.85 -1.08
CA ILE A 68 -5.93 1.73 -2.03
C ILE A 68 -7.29 1.23 -2.51
N GLU A 69 -8.26 1.05 -1.60
CA GLU A 69 -9.59 0.57 -1.97
C GLU A 69 -10.36 1.58 -2.83
N ILE A 70 -10.25 2.88 -2.53
CA ILE A 70 -10.84 3.94 -3.36
C ILE A 70 -10.24 3.93 -4.77
N ASP A 71 -8.92 3.82 -4.90
CA ASP A 71 -8.25 3.73 -6.21
C ASP A 71 -8.72 2.50 -6.99
N ILE A 72 -8.80 1.34 -6.31
CA ILE A 72 -9.28 0.10 -6.91
C ILE A 72 -10.71 0.21 -7.40
N GLU A 73 -11.61 0.79 -6.60
CA GLU A 73 -13.01 0.99 -6.98
C GLU A 73 -13.16 1.98 -8.12
N LYS A 74 -12.46 3.11 -8.04
CA LYS A 74 -12.58 4.20 -9.01
C LYS A 74 -12.09 3.80 -10.40
N TYR A 75 -11.01 3.02 -10.48
CA TYR A 75 -10.39 2.64 -11.74
C TYR A 75 -10.68 1.19 -12.15
N GLN A 76 -11.50 0.45 -11.39
CA GLN A 76 -11.72 -0.98 -11.57
C GLN A 76 -10.40 -1.75 -11.73
N GLY A 77 -9.40 -1.41 -10.91
CA GLY A 77 -8.02 -1.79 -11.17
C GLY A 77 -7.05 -1.16 -10.18
N ILE A 78 -5.93 -0.65 -10.66
CA ILE A 78 -5.08 0.23 -9.86
C ILE A 78 -4.38 1.19 -10.81
N GLU A 79 -4.32 2.47 -10.46
CA GLU A 79 -3.63 3.49 -11.25
C GLU A 79 -2.38 3.98 -10.49
N PRO A 80 -1.21 3.35 -10.71
CA PRO A 80 -0.01 3.54 -9.88
C PRO A 80 0.40 5.01 -9.71
N LYS A 81 0.23 5.83 -10.75
CA LYS A 81 0.58 7.26 -10.72
C LYS A 81 -0.35 8.05 -9.81
N ILE A 82 -1.63 7.71 -9.81
CA ILE A 82 -2.66 8.39 -9.02
C ILE A 82 -2.53 7.94 -7.57
N LEU A 83 -2.46 6.63 -7.34
CA LEU A 83 -2.19 6.06 -6.02
C LEU A 83 -0.94 6.66 -5.37
N LYS A 84 0.16 6.77 -6.13
CA LYS A 84 1.39 7.42 -5.66
C LYS A 84 1.12 8.85 -5.20
N LYS A 85 0.43 9.64 -6.02
CA LYS A 85 0.10 11.04 -5.69
C LYS A 85 -0.77 11.12 -4.43
N GLU A 86 -1.80 10.29 -4.33
CA GLU A 86 -2.71 10.30 -3.18
C GLU A 86 -2.00 9.90 -1.88
N LEU A 87 -1.12 8.90 -1.93
CA LEU A 87 -0.35 8.45 -0.76
C LEU A 87 0.75 9.43 -0.34
N MET A 88 1.40 10.11 -1.28
CA MET A 88 2.47 11.07 -0.99
C MET A 88 1.94 12.47 -0.66
N GLY A 89 0.72 12.80 -1.11
CA GLY A 89 0.18 14.16 -1.09
C GLY A 89 0.84 15.06 -2.13
N ASP A 90 0.36 16.30 -2.24
CA ASP A 90 1.12 17.35 -2.93
C ASP A 90 2.33 17.68 -2.04
N ILE A 91 3.52 17.23 -2.46
CA ILE A 91 4.78 17.79 -1.95
C ILE A 91 4.84 19.19 -2.56
N ASN A 92 4.21 20.15 -1.89
CA ASN A 92 4.53 21.55 -2.10
C ASN A 92 5.93 21.73 -1.49
N ASP A 93 6.95 21.69 -2.34
CA ASP A 93 8.23 22.33 -2.05
C ASP A 93 8.03 23.86 -1.95
#